data_AF-A0A1C4ZG55-F1
#
_entry.id   AF-A0A1C4ZG55-F1
#
_cell.length_a   1.000
_cell.length_b   1.000
_cell.length_c   1.000
_cell.angle_alpha   90.00
_cell.angle_beta   90.00
_cell.angle_gamma   90.00
#
_symmetry.space_group_name_H-M   'P 1'
#
loop_
_entity.id
_entity.type
_entity.pdbx_description
1 polymer ?
#
loop_
_entity_poly.entity_id
_entity_poly.type
_entity_poly.pdbx_seq_one_letter_code
_entity_poly.pdbx_strand_id
1 'polypeptide(L)'
;MSSPATSAVERAAAALARLRRGRLLHPAGRTFSAEVLIWGTPGPPTGVPLLDLPGRWPATVRLSKGVPTPGSWPDVLGVGIRLHRDPEPAVDLLASSSAAAPVLRHLPLPRRGFTGTYSSIMSFRAGRRRLYLAVLADPDSPELGRGLAGFPGAAGDDGPRLVLAVASAVGPWRPFGEVRLDGRRGAREDAALAFDPIGNAPPGLRVTGPLAWLRATTYRGSRRARGASAQSGGSTGVTV
;
A
#
# COMPACT_ATOMS: atom_id res chain seq x y z
N MET A 1 -10.39 -26.39 -2.35
CA MET A 1 -9.92 -26.74 -3.71
C MET A 1 -10.02 -25.51 -4.59
N SER A 2 -8.91 -25.03 -5.15
CA SER A 2 -8.90 -23.81 -5.98
C SER A 2 -9.48 -24.08 -7.37
N SER A 3 -10.33 -23.18 -7.89
CA SER A 3 -10.90 -23.31 -9.23
C SER A 3 -9.81 -23.37 -10.33
N PRO A 4 -10.01 -24.13 -11.42
CA PRO A 4 -9.04 -24.22 -12.53
C PRO A 4 -8.64 -22.85 -13.09
N ALA A 5 -9.56 -21.88 -13.15
CA ALA A 5 -9.27 -20.51 -13.57
C ALA A 5 -8.32 -19.76 -12.61
N THR A 6 -8.50 -19.95 -11.29
CA THR A 6 -7.58 -19.43 -10.26
C THR A 6 -6.17 -19.98 -10.46
N SER A 7 -6.06 -21.27 -10.77
CA SER A 7 -4.77 -21.92 -10.98
C SER A 7 -4.03 -21.43 -12.23
N ALA A 8 -4.76 -21.12 -13.31
CA ALA A 8 -4.19 -20.63 -14.56
C ALA A 8 -3.63 -19.20 -14.42
N VAL A 9 -4.38 -18.29 -13.78
CA VAL A 9 -3.93 -16.91 -13.52
C VAL A 9 -2.72 -16.90 -12.57
N GLU A 10 -2.74 -17.72 -11.51
CA GLU A 10 -1.60 -17.85 -10.59
C GLU A 10 -0.35 -18.35 -11.33
N ARG A 11 -0.47 -19.32 -12.24
CA ARG A 11 0.64 -19.83 -13.07
C ARG A 11 1.16 -18.80 -14.06
N ALA A 12 0.28 -18.06 -14.75
CA ALA A 12 0.68 -17.01 -15.69
C ALA A 12 1.40 -15.87 -14.97
N ALA A 13 0.86 -15.43 -13.83
CA ALA A 13 1.51 -14.44 -12.97
C ALA A 13 2.88 -14.92 -12.48
N ALA A 14 2.99 -16.21 -12.11
CA ALA A 14 4.25 -16.79 -11.69
C ALA A 14 5.28 -16.89 -12.82
N ALA A 15 4.84 -17.28 -14.03
CA ALA A 15 5.70 -17.34 -15.21
C ALA A 15 6.23 -15.96 -15.60
N LEU A 16 5.38 -14.94 -15.61
CA LEU A 16 5.79 -13.56 -15.90
C LEU A 16 6.69 -12.97 -14.80
N ALA A 17 6.45 -13.29 -13.52
CA ALA A 17 7.33 -12.88 -12.42
C ALA A 17 8.73 -13.55 -12.53
N ARG A 18 8.79 -14.84 -12.88
CA ARG A 18 10.04 -15.57 -13.14
C ARG A 18 10.80 -15.00 -14.32
N LEU A 19 10.11 -14.71 -15.43
CA LEU A 19 10.68 -14.06 -16.61
C LEU A 19 11.31 -12.70 -16.24
N ARG A 20 10.65 -11.95 -15.36
CA ARG A 20 11.12 -10.64 -14.86
C ARG A 20 12.13 -10.74 -13.71
N ARG A 21 12.49 -11.95 -13.25
CA ARG A 21 13.36 -12.21 -12.08
C ARG A 21 13.00 -11.33 -10.86
N GLY A 22 11.70 -11.07 -10.65
CA GLY A 22 11.24 -10.04 -9.73
C GLY A 22 9.73 -10.03 -9.53
N ARG A 23 9.19 -8.96 -8.94
CA ARG A 23 7.73 -8.82 -8.76
C ARG A 23 7.06 -8.64 -10.13
N LEU A 24 5.89 -9.25 -10.32
CA LEU A 24 5.11 -9.08 -11.56
C LEU A 24 4.70 -7.63 -11.81
N LEU A 25 4.13 -7.00 -10.77
CA LEU A 25 3.74 -5.59 -10.74
C LEU A 25 4.57 -4.89 -9.69
N HIS A 26 4.81 -3.60 -9.89
CA HIS A 26 5.62 -2.80 -8.99
C HIS A 26 7.07 -3.30 -8.78
N PRO A 27 7.78 -3.78 -9.82
CA PRO A 27 9.11 -4.39 -9.66
C PRO A 27 10.18 -3.40 -9.18
N ALA A 28 10.09 -2.12 -9.56
CA ALA A 28 11.04 -1.09 -9.12
C ALA A 28 10.43 -0.25 -7.99
N GLY A 29 11.11 -0.18 -6.86
CA GLY A 29 10.67 0.60 -5.70
C GLY A 29 11.78 0.88 -4.69
N ARG A 30 11.40 1.62 -3.65
CA ARG A 30 12.19 1.86 -2.45
C ARG A 30 11.33 1.59 -1.22
N THR A 31 11.92 0.89 -0.26
CA THR A 31 11.30 0.59 1.02
C THR A 31 11.90 1.49 2.10
N PHE A 32 11.08 1.89 3.04
CA PHE A 32 11.41 2.77 4.16
C PHE A 32 10.84 2.16 5.44
N SER A 33 11.54 2.31 6.57
CA SER A 33 10.86 2.31 7.86
C SER A 33 10.02 3.57 7.97
N ALA A 34 8.95 3.45 8.72
CA ALA A 34 8.06 4.55 8.99
C ALA A 34 7.41 4.35 10.35
N GLU A 35 6.77 5.40 10.81
CA GLU A 35 5.81 5.34 11.89
C GLU A 35 4.45 5.79 11.37
N VAL A 36 3.40 5.10 11.82
CA VAL A 36 2.02 5.48 11.54
C VAL A 36 1.34 5.89 12.82
N LEU A 37 0.80 7.11 12.81
CA LEU A 37 -0.05 7.63 13.87
C LEU A 37 -1.48 7.74 13.31
N ILE A 38 -2.42 7.09 13.96
CA ILE A 38 -3.85 7.24 13.73
C ILE A 38 -4.41 8.08 14.86
N TRP A 39 -5.13 9.15 14.52
CA TRP A 39 -5.85 9.98 15.49
C TRP A 39 -7.36 9.67 15.51
N GLY A 40 -7.86 8.97 14.49
CA GLY A 40 -9.28 8.60 14.36
C GLY A 40 -10.01 9.42 13.28
N THR A 41 -11.10 8.86 12.74
CA THR A 41 -11.82 9.48 11.64
C THR A 41 -12.79 10.56 12.15
N PRO A 42 -12.74 11.81 11.65
CA PRO A 42 -13.67 12.85 12.05
C PRO A 42 -15.10 12.61 11.53
N GLY A 43 -16.07 13.12 12.28
CA GLY A 43 -17.50 12.96 12.00
C GLY A 43 -17.98 11.54 12.30
N PRO A 44 -18.99 11.02 11.56
CA PRO A 44 -19.56 9.71 11.86
C PRO A 44 -18.53 8.58 11.75
N PRO A 45 -18.46 7.67 12.73
CA PRO A 45 -17.48 6.58 12.74
C PRO A 45 -17.63 5.70 11.50
N THR A 46 -16.52 5.20 10.98
CA THR A 46 -16.52 4.30 9.83
C THR A 46 -17.07 2.91 10.16
N GLY A 47 -17.03 2.52 11.44
CA GLY A 47 -17.32 1.17 11.92
C GLY A 47 -16.09 0.26 11.83
N VAL A 48 -14.90 0.83 11.70
CA VAL A 48 -13.62 0.12 11.56
C VAL A 48 -12.70 0.65 12.65
N PRO A 49 -12.49 -0.11 13.76
CA PRO A 49 -11.74 0.39 14.92
C PRO A 49 -10.36 0.95 14.57
N LEU A 50 -9.65 0.31 13.63
CA LEU A 50 -8.34 0.80 13.17
C LEU A 50 -8.40 2.23 12.61
N LEU A 51 -9.50 2.65 11.99
CA LEU A 51 -9.64 3.99 11.40
C LEU A 51 -10.29 4.99 12.35
N ASP A 52 -11.02 4.50 13.36
CA ASP A 52 -11.87 5.31 14.24
C ASP A 52 -11.20 5.61 15.59
N LEU A 53 -10.26 4.78 16.03
CA LEU A 53 -9.60 4.90 17.33
C LEU A 53 -8.13 5.31 17.19
N PRO A 54 -7.61 6.12 18.11
CA PRO A 54 -6.21 6.53 18.07
C PRO A 54 -5.26 5.34 18.33
N GLY A 55 -4.10 5.38 17.69
CA GLY A 55 -3.06 4.38 17.88
C GLY A 55 -1.78 4.71 17.11
N ARG A 56 -0.67 4.10 17.51
CA ARG A 56 0.66 4.35 16.93
C ARG A 56 1.34 3.01 16.67
N TRP A 57 1.89 2.83 15.46
CA TRP A 57 2.55 1.59 15.07
C TRP A 57 3.82 1.84 14.27
N PRO A 58 4.89 1.06 14.52
CA PRO A 58 5.97 0.91 13.56
C PRO A 58 5.41 0.40 12.23
N ALA A 59 5.97 0.87 11.14
CA ALA A 59 5.50 0.55 9.81
C ALA A 59 6.63 0.35 8.80
N THR A 60 6.29 -0.33 7.71
CA THR A 60 7.12 -0.42 6.51
C THR A 60 6.37 0.18 5.33
N VAL A 61 6.96 1.18 4.69
CA VAL A 61 6.40 1.84 3.52
C VAL A 61 7.21 1.47 2.30
N ARG A 62 6.55 1.18 1.19
CA ARG A 62 7.19 0.99 -0.11
C ARG A 62 6.56 1.87 -1.17
N LEU A 63 7.40 2.69 -1.80
CA LEU A 63 7.05 3.53 -2.95
C LEU A 63 7.57 2.87 -4.22
N SER A 64 6.75 2.78 -5.27
CA SER A 64 7.09 1.95 -6.44
C SER A 64 6.47 2.41 -7.75
N LYS A 65 7.09 2.01 -8.87
CA LYS A 65 6.58 2.21 -10.23
C LYS A 65 5.86 0.96 -10.71
N GLY A 66 4.66 1.09 -11.28
CA GLY A 66 3.82 -0.02 -11.72
C GLY A 66 4.45 -0.88 -12.81
N VAL A 67 4.91 -0.24 -13.90
CA VAL A 67 5.48 -0.89 -15.10
C VAL A 67 6.91 -0.41 -15.43
N PRO A 68 7.75 -0.32 -14.39
CA PRO A 68 8.95 0.53 -14.24
C PRO A 68 9.38 1.34 -15.49
N THR A 69 8.62 2.37 -15.85
CA THR A 69 9.06 3.29 -16.92
C THR A 69 10.36 4.03 -16.55
N PRO A 70 11.20 4.42 -17.53
CA PRO A 70 12.50 5.07 -17.25
C PRO A 70 12.38 6.37 -16.46
N GLY A 71 13.27 6.57 -15.48
CA GLY A 71 13.37 7.83 -14.73
C GLY A 71 12.02 8.35 -14.21
N SER A 72 11.73 9.62 -14.54
CA SER A 72 10.50 10.35 -14.18
C SER A 72 9.37 10.23 -15.22
N TRP A 73 9.45 9.29 -16.15
CA TRP A 73 8.35 9.04 -17.08
C TRP A 73 7.06 8.70 -16.33
N PRO A 74 5.88 9.10 -16.87
CA PRO A 74 4.60 8.74 -16.29
C PRO A 74 4.49 7.23 -16.05
N ASP A 75 3.99 6.87 -14.87
CA ASP A 75 3.69 5.49 -14.48
C ASP A 75 2.57 5.51 -13.45
N VAL A 76 1.86 4.40 -13.30
CA VAL A 76 0.94 4.20 -12.17
C VAL A 76 1.81 3.88 -10.95
N LEU A 77 1.98 4.88 -10.08
CA LEU A 77 2.82 4.76 -8.91
C LEU A 77 2.05 4.04 -7.80
N GLY A 78 2.76 3.27 -6.98
CA GLY A 78 2.18 2.51 -5.88
C GLY A 78 2.78 2.90 -4.54
N VAL A 79 1.92 2.98 -3.52
CA VAL A 79 2.28 3.08 -2.11
C VAL A 79 1.77 1.82 -1.42
N GLY A 80 2.68 1.09 -0.76
CA GLY A 80 2.31 0.02 0.15
C GLY A 80 2.75 0.35 1.57
N ILE A 81 1.87 0.16 2.54
CA ILE A 81 2.11 0.42 3.95
C ILE A 81 1.78 -0.85 4.72
N ARG A 82 2.72 -1.35 5.52
CA ARG A 82 2.49 -2.41 6.49
C ARG A 82 2.56 -1.83 7.89
N LEU A 83 1.50 -1.98 8.66
CA LEU A 83 1.51 -1.72 10.10
C LEU A 83 1.96 -2.98 10.82
N HIS A 84 2.98 -2.85 11.68
CA HIS A 84 3.46 -3.93 12.54
C HIS A 84 2.75 -3.80 13.88
N ARG A 85 1.83 -4.72 14.17
CA ARG A 85 0.87 -4.59 15.27
C ARG A 85 1.04 -5.63 16.38
N ASP A 86 2.22 -6.22 16.53
CA ASP A 86 2.45 -7.31 17.48
C ASP A 86 1.93 -6.96 18.89
N PRO A 87 1.16 -7.86 19.54
CA PRO A 87 0.91 -9.27 19.16
C PRO A 87 -0.24 -9.47 18.16
N GLU A 88 -0.87 -8.40 17.67
CA GLU A 88 -1.96 -8.45 16.70
C GLU A 88 -1.43 -8.66 15.27
N PRO A 89 -2.22 -9.25 14.37
CA PRO A 89 -1.81 -9.42 12.98
C PRO A 89 -1.49 -8.09 12.28
N ALA A 90 -0.44 -8.12 11.46
CA ALA A 90 -0.06 -7.00 10.61
C ALA A 90 -1.20 -6.59 9.67
N VAL A 91 -1.19 -5.30 9.29
CA VAL A 91 -2.15 -4.74 8.33
C VAL A 91 -1.44 -4.16 7.13
N ASP A 92 -1.85 -4.55 5.93
CA ASP A 92 -1.31 -4.06 4.67
C ASP A 92 -2.32 -3.17 3.94
N LEU A 93 -1.96 -1.89 3.78
CA LEU A 93 -2.69 -0.91 2.98
C LEU A 93 -1.94 -0.70 1.66
N LEU A 94 -2.62 -0.95 0.54
CA LEU A 94 -2.06 -0.71 -0.79
C LEU A 94 -2.89 0.32 -1.54
N ALA A 95 -2.22 1.33 -2.07
CA ALA A 95 -2.80 2.40 -2.87
C ALA A 95 -1.99 2.62 -4.15
N SER A 96 -2.65 3.14 -5.17
CA SER A 96 -2.05 3.51 -6.45
C SER A 96 -2.39 4.94 -6.81
N SER A 97 -1.54 5.58 -7.60
CA SER A 97 -1.70 6.97 -7.99
C SER A 97 -3.06 7.18 -8.64
N SER A 98 -3.77 8.20 -8.18
CA SER A 98 -5.14 8.50 -8.56
C SER A 98 -5.42 9.99 -8.34
N ALA A 99 -6.68 10.39 -8.38
CA ALA A 99 -7.12 11.76 -8.12
C ALA A 99 -8.00 11.84 -6.87
N ALA A 100 -8.03 13.02 -6.25
CA ALA A 100 -8.79 13.26 -5.03
C ALA A 100 -10.32 13.26 -5.27
N ALA A 101 -10.77 13.63 -6.46
CA ALA A 101 -12.18 13.76 -6.80
C ALA A 101 -12.95 12.43 -6.58
N PRO A 102 -14.19 12.44 -6.06
CA PRO A 102 -14.97 11.24 -5.79
C PRO A 102 -15.13 10.30 -6.99
N VAL A 103 -15.34 10.85 -8.18
CA VAL A 103 -15.46 10.05 -9.41
C VAL A 103 -14.10 9.57 -9.90
N LEU A 104 -12.99 10.23 -9.61
CA LEU A 104 -11.69 9.84 -10.19
C LEU A 104 -10.86 8.94 -9.26
N ARG A 105 -11.21 8.84 -7.97
CA ARG A 105 -10.47 8.00 -7.00
C ARG A 105 -10.50 6.49 -7.27
N HIS A 106 -11.32 6.04 -8.22
CA HIS A 106 -11.36 4.64 -8.65
C HIS A 106 -10.56 4.39 -9.94
N LEU A 107 -9.83 5.39 -10.44
CA LEU A 107 -9.04 5.28 -11.65
C LEU A 107 -7.54 5.29 -11.30
N PRO A 108 -6.75 4.32 -11.81
CA PRO A 108 -5.30 4.43 -11.79
C PRO A 108 -4.88 5.54 -12.77
N LEU A 109 -4.28 6.60 -12.26
CA LEU A 109 -3.83 7.73 -13.07
C LEU A 109 -2.30 7.77 -13.07
N PRO A 110 -1.65 7.74 -14.25
CA PRO A 110 -0.20 7.81 -14.31
C PRO A 110 0.30 9.19 -13.91
N ARG A 111 1.44 9.24 -13.21
CA ARG A 111 2.08 10.49 -12.77
C ARG A 111 3.60 10.42 -12.91
N ARG A 112 4.23 11.60 -13.00
CA ARG A 112 5.69 11.75 -13.15
C ARG A 112 6.46 11.84 -11.85
N GLY A 113 5.78 11.93 -10.70
CA GLY A 113 6.45 12.04 -9.39
C GLY A 113 5.59 11.53 -8.25
N PHE A 114 6.22 11.24 -7.12
CA PHE A 114 5.60 10.52 -6.01
C PHE A 114 4.74 11.39 -5.09
N THR A 115 4.86 12.71 -5.14
CA THR A 115 4.01 13.63 -4.37
C THR A 115 2.60 13.69 -4.96
N GLY A 116 1.58 13.35 -4.17
CA GLY A 116 0.15 13.64 -4.41
C GLY A 116 -0.79 12.53 -3.97
N THR A 117 -1.96 12.40 -4.61
CA THR A 117 -3.00 11.45 -4.20
C THR A 117 -2.77 10.02 -4.68
N TYR A 118 -2.93 9.07 -3.75
CA TYR A 118 -3.06 7.64 -4.00
C TYR A 118 -4.37 7.15 -3.42
N SER A 119 -5.03 6.23 -4.11
CA SER A 119 -6.28 5.61 -3.67
C SER A 119 -6.14 4.09 -3.71
N SER A 120 -6.90 3.40 -2.88
CA SER A 120 -7.07 1.95 -2.96
C SER A 120 -7.65 1.50 -4.32
N ILE A 121 -8.20 2.43 -5.12
CA ILE A 121 -8.90 2.24 -6.40
C ILE A 121 -10.20 1.46 -6.25
N MET A 122 -10.14 0.32 -5.56
CA MET A 122 -11.28 -0.46 -5.15
C MET A 122 -11.84 0.02 -3.81
N SER A 123 -13.13 -0.18 -3.63
CA SER A 123 -13.78 -0.01 -2.33
C SER A 123 -13.59 -1.25 -1.45
N PHE A 124 -13.51 -1.01 -0.15
CA PHE A 124 -13.69 -1.99 0.90
C PHE A 124 -15.12 -1.95 1.40
N ARG A 125 -15.61 -3.10 1.86
CA ARG A 125 -16.86 -3.19 2.59
C ARG A 125 -16.59 -3.12 4.09
N ALA A 126 -17.24 -2.16 4.76
CA ALA A 126 -17.31 -2.03 6.21
C ALA A 126 -18.78 -2.17 6.63
N GLY A 127 -19.19 -3.37 7.06
CA GLY A 127 -20.60 -3.70 7.24
C GLY A 127 -21.41 -3.47 5.96
N ARG A 128 -22.38 -2.54 5.99
CA ARG A 128 -23.19 -2.14 4.81
C ARG A 128 -22.56 -1.04 3.96
N ARG A 129 -21.48 -0.41 4.44
CA ARG A 129 -20.86 0.76 3.80
C ARG A 129 -19.77 0.35 2.83
N ARG A 130 -19.56 1.18 1.81
CA ARG A 130 -18.40 1.11 0.90
C ARG A 130 -17.46 2.25 1.24
N LEU A 131 -16.22 1.92 1.57
CA LEU A 131 -15.18 2.86 1.93
C LEU A 131 -14.02 2.75 0.95
N TYR A 132 -13.41 3.88 0.64
CA TYR A 132 -12.14 3.98 -0.07
C TYR A 132 -11.10 4.46 0.91
N LEU A 133 -9.87 3.96 0.76
CA LEU A 133 -8.72 4.42 1.51
C LEU A 133 -7.80 5.20 0.57
N ALA A 134 -7.21 6.27 1.09
CA ALA A 134 -6.23 7.05 0.38
C ALA A 134 -4.97 7.25 1.21
N VAL A 135 -3.88 7.46 0.48
CA VAL A 135 -2.63 7.98 0.99
C VAL A 135 -2.36 9.27 0.22
N LEU A 136 -2.32 10.39 0.92
CA LEU A 136 -2.15 11.72 0.35
C LEU A 136 -0.77 12.24 0.72
N ALA A 137 -0.07 12.92 -0.17
CA ALA A 137 1.08 13.72 0.27
C ALA A 137 0.58 14.86 1.17
N ASP A 138 1.26 15.08 2.29
CA ASP A 138 1.04 16.25 3.13
C ASP A 138 1.56 17.49 2.38
N PRO A 139 0.69 18.48 2.07
CA PRO A 139 1.08 19.70 1.35
C PRO A 139 2.10 20.54 2.12
N ASP A 140 2.17 20.40 3.44
CA ASP A 140 3.07 21.15 4.32
C ASP A 140 4.37 20.38 4.61
N SER A 141 4.65 19.34 3.81
CA SER A 141 5.87 18.52 3.91
C SER A 141 6.66 18.55 2.60
N PRO A 142 7.97 18.25 2.63
CA PRO A 142 8.78 18.18 1.42
C PRO A 142 8.25 17.16 0.40
N GLU A 143 8.48 17.44 -0.88
CA GLU A 143 8.10 16.53 -1.95
C GLU A 143 8.84 15.18 -1.86
N LEU A 144 8.14 14.09 -2.21
CA LEU A 144 8.72 12.75 -2.31
C LEU A 144 9.64 12.56 -3.54
N GLY A 145 9.69 13.55 -4.43
CA GLY A 145 10.53 13.54 -5.63
C GLY A 145 9.90 12.85 -6.85
N ARG A 146 10.60 12.97 -7.98
CA ARG A 146 10.10 12.55 -9.32
C ARG A 146 10.55 11.16 -9.78
N GLY A 147 11.43 10.50 -9.03
CA GLY A 147 11.96 9.20 -9.42
C GLY A 147 12.57 8.46 -8.25
N LEU A 148 12.79 7.15 -8.42
CA LEU A 148 13.25 6.26 -7.34
C LEU A 148 14.66 6.58 -6.81
N ALA A 149 15.47 7.33 -7.57
CA ALA A 149 16.78 7.80 -7.15
C ALA A 149 16.72 9.12 -6.38
N GLY A 150 15.67 9.93 -6.60
CA GLY A 150 15.50 11.25 -6.01
C GLY A 150 14.58 11.28 -4.80
N PHE A 151 14.34 10.12 -4.17
CA PHE A 151 13.69 10.15 -2.85
C PHE A 151 14.63 10.86 -1.89
N PRO A 152 14.13 11.83 -1.10
CA PRO A 152 14.93 12.41 -0.04
C PRO A 152 15.42 11.29 0.88
N GLY A 153 16.60 11.50 1.48
CA GLY A 153 17.06 10.66 2.59
C GLY A 153 16.11 10.91 3.75
N ALA A 154 14.96 10.24 3.74
CA ALA A 154 13.94 10.39 4.75
C ALA A 154 14.58 10.09 6.12
N ALA A 155 14.50 11.07 7.02
CA ALA A 155 14.88 10.94 8.41
C ALA A 155 14.31 12.14 9.19
N GLY A 156 13.61 11.85 10.28
CA GLY A 156 13.19 12.85 11.26
C GLY A 156 11.96 13.67 10.87
N ASP A 157 11.66 14.66 11.72
CA ASP A 157 10.44 15.47 11.64
C ASP A 157 10.35 16.35 10.37
N ASP A 158 11.48 16.58 9.70
CA ASP A 158 11.59 17.35 8.44
C ASP A 158 11.39 16.48 7.18
N GLY A 159 11.16 15.17 7.33
CA GLY A 159 10.94 14.26 6.22
C GLY A 159 9.56 14.43 5.55
N PRO A 160 9.38 13.91 4.31
CA PRO A 160 8.06 13.87 3.68
C PRO A 160 7.05 13.10 4.54
N ARG A 161 5.86 13.66 4.68
CA ARG A 161 4.75 13.05 5.40
C ARG A 161 3.65 12.64 4.45
N LEU A 162 2.97 11.55 4.78
CA LEU A 162 1.79 11.09 4.07
C LEU A 162 0.59 11.12 5.03
N VAL A 163 -0.56 11.57 4.54
CA VAL A 163 -1.82 11.56 5.28
C VAL A 163 -2.67 10.37 4.84
N LEU A 164 -3.13 9.59 5.80
CA LEU A 164 -4.10 8.53 5.59
C LEU A 164 -5.52 9.12 5.66
N ALA A 165 -6.33 8.81 4.65
CA ALA A 165 -7.69 9.32 4.57
C ALA A 165 -8.69 8.24 4.15
N VAL A 166 -9.94 8.40 4.59
CA VAL A 166 -11.06 7.52 4.25
C VAL A 166 -12.18 8.32 3.62
N ALA A 167 -12.89 7.73 2.67
CA ALA A 167 -14.07 8.36 2.10
C ALA A 167 -15.14 7.34 1.71
N SER A 168 -16.39 7.81 1.61
CA SER A 168 -17.42 7.07 0.90
C SER A 168 -17.22 7.20 -0.62
N ALA A 169 -18.13 6.61 -1.41
CA ALA A 169 -18.09 6.71 -2.86
C ALA A 169 -18.21 8.14 -3.38
N VAL A 170 -19.00 8.99 -2.70
CA VAL A 170 -19.31 10.36 -3.15
C VAL A 170 -18.83 11.44 -2.19
N GLY A 171 -18.47 11.07 -0.96
CA GLY A 171 -18.07 12.02 0.08
C GLY A 171 -16.63 12.53 -0.03
N PRO A 172 -16.30 13.60 0.69
CA PRO A 172 -14.95 14.11 0.78
C PRO A 172 -14.02 13.11 1.47
N TRP A 173 -12.72 13.27 1.27
CA TRP A 173 -11.71 12.58 2.07
C TRP A 173 -11.75 13.08 3.51
N ARG A 174 -11.74 12.15 4.46
CA ARG A 174 -11.66 12.42 5.89
C ARG A 174 -10.31 11.89 6.39
N PRO A 175 -9.33 12.76 6.67
CA PRO A 175 -8.05 12.36 7.24
C PRO A 175 -8.24 11.68 8.60
N PHE A 176 -7.54 10.56 8.82
CA PHE A 176 -7.63 9.81 10.08
C PHE A 176 -6.26 9.45 10.67
N GLY A 177 -5.17 9.68 9.95
CA GLY A 177 -3.83 9.41 10.43
C GLY A 177 -2.75 9.95 9.50
N GLU A 178 -1.50 9.77 9.90
CA GLU A 178 -0.31 10.14 9.16
C GLU A 178 0.71 9.01 9.13
N VAL A 179 1.63 9.10 8.18
CA VAL A 179 2.79 8.23 8.03
C VAL A 179 4.02 9.13 7.91
N ARG A 180 4.96 8.96 8.83
CA ARG A 180 6.26 9.63 8.80
C ARG A 180 7.29 8.65 8.29
N LEU A 181 8.02 9.04 7.24
CA LEU A 181 9.08 8.20 6.69
C LEU A 181 10.36 8.42 7.48
N ASP A 182 10.90 7.34 8.04
CA ASP A 182 12.20 7.32 8.67
C ASP A 182 13.25 6.88 7.64
N GLY A 183 14.20 6.03 8.03
CA GLY A 183 15.27 5.56 7.15
C GLY A 183 14.83 4.68 5.97
N ARG A 184 15.56 4.83 4.86
CA ARG A 184 15.50 3.90 3.72
C ARG A 184 16.07 2.53 4.10
N ARG A 185 15.35 1.48 3.72
CA ARG A 185 15.73 0.07 3.89
C ARG A 185 16.59 -0.44 2.73
N GLY A 186 17.37 -1.47 3.01
CA GLY A 186 18.31 -2.05 2.06
C GLY A 186 17.63 -2.76 0.88
N ALA A 187 18.37 -2.95 -0.22
CA ALA A 187 17.84 -3.61 -1.42
C ALA A 187 17.38 -5.06 -1.17
N ARG A 188 18.05 -5.77 -0.24
CA ARG A 188 17.66 -7.13 0.15
C ARG A 188 16.31 -7.14 0.89
N GLU A 189 16.08 -6.20 1.80
CA GLU A 189 14.81 -6.05 2.51
C GLU A 189 13.68 -5.68 1.54
N ASP A 190 13.92 -4.74 0.61
CA ASP A 190 12.94 -4.40 -0.44
C ASP A 190 12.60 -5.61 -1.32
N ALA A 191 13.60 -6.42 -1.68
CA ALA A 191 13.39 -7.62 -2.47
C ALA A 191 12.58 -8.68 -1.70
N ALA A 192 12.84 -8.86 -0.40
CA ALA A 192 12.16 -9.85 0.43
C ALA A 192 10.71 -9.46 0.76
N LEU A 193 10.42 -8.16 0.93
CA LEU A 193 9.11 -7.67 1.38
C LEU A 193 7.94 -8.26 0.56
N ALA A 194 6.88 -8.70 1.21
CA ALA A 194 5.73 -9.27 0.52
C ALA A 194 4.42 -8.85 1.19
N PHE A 195 3.80 -7.80 0.65
CA PHE A 195 2.46 -7.38 1.05
C PHE A 195 1.41 -8.46 0.72
N ASP A 196 0.42 -8.56 1.59
CA ASP A 196 -0.79 -9.36 1.45
C ASP A 196 -2.03 -8.51 1.78
N PRO A 197 -2.50 -7.65 0.86
CA PRO A 197 -3.64 -6.75 1.12
C PRO A 197 -4.98 -7.49 1.33
N ILE A 198 -5.00 -8.82 1.18
CA ILE A 198 -6.18 -9.66 1.37
C ILE A 198 -6.11 -10.38 2.72
N GLY A 199 -4.98 -11.04 2.99
CA GLY A 199 -4.75 -11.72 4.27
C GLY A 199 -4.54 -10.75 5.44
N ASN A 200 -3.91 -9.60 5.16
CA ASN A 200 -3.61 -8.55 6.12
C ASN A 200 -4.51 -7.32 5.90
N ALA A 201 -5.75 -7.49 5.43
CA ALA A 201 -6.68 -6.36 5.35
C ALA A 201 -7.01 -5.84 6.76
N PRO A 202 -7.27 -4.52 6.94
CA PRO A 202 -7.72 -3.99 8.22
C PRO A 202 -8.90 -4.79 8.80
N PRO A 203 -8.87 -5.20 10.08
CA PRO A 203 -10.00 -5.87 10.70
C PRO A 203 -11.30 -5.07 10.53
N GLY A 204 -12.36 -5.72 10.05
CA GLY A 204 -13.63 -5.07 9.74
C GLY A 204 -13.74 -4.54 8.29
N LEU A 205 -12.64 -4.46 7.53
CA LEU A 205 -12.66 -4.19 6.10
C LEU A 205 -12.55 -5.48 5.29
N ARG A 206 -13.49 -5.66 4.37
CA ARG A 206 -13.46 -6.78 3.41
C ARG A 206 -13.27 -6.26 2.01
N VAL A 207 -12.26 -6.79 1.31
CA VAL A 207 -12.13 -6.58 -0.13
C VAL A 207 -13.17 -7.48 -0.81
N THR A 208 -14.10 -6.90 -1.57
CA THR A 208 -15.18 -7.66 -2.22
C THR A 208 -15.23 -7.39 -3.71
N GLY A 209 -15.60 -8.41 -4.49
CA GLY A 209 -15.83 -8.30 -5.93
C GLY A 209 -14.71 -8.90 -6.80
N PRO A 210 -14.88 -8.87 -8.14
CA PRO A 210 -14.00 -9.55 -9.09
C PRO A 210 -12.56 -9.01 -9.07
N LEU A 211 -12.37 -7.70 -8.85
CA LEU A 211 -11.05 -7.09 -8.68
C LEU A 211 -10.31 -7.58 -7.42
N ALA A 212 -11.04 -7.86 -6.33
CA ALA A 212 -10.47 -8.45 -5.12
C ALA A 212 -9.90 -9.85 -5.40
N TRP A 213 -10.66 -10.66 -6.14
CA TRP A 213 -10.23 -11.98 -6.57
C TRP A 213 -9.00 -11.91 -7.49
N LEU A 214 -9.01 -11.01 -8.48
CA LEU A 214 -7.88 -10.83 -9.40
C LEU A 214 -6.61 -10.39 -8.66
N ARG A 215 -6.70 -9.48 -7.68
CA ARG A 215 -5.57 -9.13 -6.82
C ARG A 215 -5.10 -10.32 -6.00
N ALA A 216 -6.00 -11.05 -5.37
CA ALA A 216 -5.65 -12.20 -4.54
C ALA A 216 -4.85 -13.25 -5.32
N THR A 217 -5.28 -13.57 -6.54
CA THR A 217 -4.60 -14.53 -7.43
C THR A 217 -3.27 -14.01 -7.95
N THR A 218 -3.22 -12.75 -8.41
CA THR A 218 -2.01 -12.12 -8.94
C THR A 218 -0.91 -11.99 -7.87
N TYR A 219 -1.27 -11.55 -6.66
CA TYR A 219 -0.32 -11.39 -5.56
C TYR A 219 0.18 -12.76 -5.07
N ARG A 220 -0.69 -13.77 -4.93
CA ARG A 220 -0.28 -15.14 -4.57
C ARG A 220 0.69 -15.75 -5.60
N GLY A 221 0.38 -15.64 -6.89
CA GLY A 221 1.26 -16.14 -7.97
C GLY A 221 2.64 -15.47 -7.96
N SER A 222 2.68 -14.14 -7.86
CA SER A 222 3.92 -13.35 -7.78
C SER A 222 4.77 -13.69 -6.54
N ARG A 223 4.14 -13.95 -5.39
CA ARG A 223 4.86 -14.38 -4.16
C ARG A 223 5.49 -15.76 -4.32
N ARG A 224 4.71 -16.76 -4.76
CA ARG A 224 5.19 -18.13 -4.98
C ARG A 224 6.35 -18.20 -5.97
N ALA A 225 6.28 -17.42 -7.06
CA ALA A 225 7.34 -17.37 -8.05
C ALA A 225 8.69 -16.88 -7.51
N ARG A 226 8.68 -16.00 -6.50
CA ARG A 226 9.89 -15.46 -5.87
C ARG A 226 10.38 -16.28 -4.68
N GLY A 227 9.69 -17.36 -4.30
CA GLY A 227 9.95 -18.06 -3.03
C GLY A 227 9.67 -17.20 -1.79
N ALA A 228 8.91 -16.11 -1.95
CA ALA A 228 8.58 -15.20 -0.85
C ALA A 228 7.36 -15.74 -0.09
N SER A 229 7.54 -16.12 1.17
CA SER A 229 6.43 -16.47 2.06
C SER A 229 5.60 -15.24 2.38
N ALA A 230 4.28 -15.43 2.56
CA ALA A 230 3.47 -14.37 3.14
C ALA A 230 4.00 -14.11 4.55
N GLN A 231 4.56 -12.93 4.76
CA GLN A 231 4.98 -12.50 6.08
C GLN A 231 3.71 -12.11 6.85
N SER A 232 3.19 -13.05 7.64
CA SER A 232 2.45 -12.70 8.86
C SER A 232 3.46 -12.00 9.76
N GLY A 233 3.12 -10.81 10.27
CA GLY A 233 3.99 -10.03 11.15
C GLY A 233 4.61 -10.93 12.22
N GLY A 234 5.91 -11.13 12.12
CA GLY A 234 6.70 -11.90 13.05
C GLY A 234 8.05 -11.22 13.08
N SER A 235 8.25 -10.43 14.14
CA SER A 235 9.50 -9.86 14.63
C SER A 235 10.73 -10.14 13.76
N THR A 236 11.22 -9.13 13.03
CA THR A 236 12.66 -9.04 12.80
C THR A 236 13.27 -8.53 14.10
N GLY A 237 13.45 -9.48 15.03
CA GLY A 237 14.28 -9.29 16.20
C GLY A 237 15.68 -8.89 15.74
N VAL A 238 16.12 -7.74 16.23
CA VAL A 238 17.54 -7.39 16.28
C VAL A 238 18.26 -8.58 16.90
N THR A 239 19.19 -9.16 16.15
CA THR A 239 20.28 -9.92 16.78
C THR A 239 21.50 -9.01 16.72
N VAL A 240 22.06 -8.83 17.91
CA VAL A 240 23.22 -8.01 18.33
C VAL A 240 24.37 -8.05 17.32
#